data_AF-A0A6G1SL80-F1
#
_entry.id   AF-A0A6G1SL80-F1
#
_cell.length_a   1.000
_cell.length_b   1.000
_cell.length_c   1.000
_cell.angle_alpha   90.00
_cell.angle_beta   90.00
_cell.angle_gamma   90.00
#
_symmetry.space_group_name_H-M   'P 1'
#
loop_
_entity.id
_entity.type
_entity.pdbx_description
1 polymer ?
#
loop_
_entity_poly.entity_id
_entity_poly.type
_entity_poly.pdbx_seq_one_letter_code
_entity_poly.pdbx_strand_id
1 'polypeptide(L)'
;RLYPLSKTYAHLLEEMGYFHLQASKPDTVGVALRDSPVGLAAYILEKFAVWTKKDNKFLADGGIEKKFSLTDLLDNVMIYWVTDSITTSMRLYAESLAINQWSLGMEKIPANVPVACTAAPEEIAYTPRAALLLKFPQLVHYTHPPRG
;
A
#
# COMPACT_ATOMS: atom_id res chain seq x y z
N ARG A 1 10.15 -15.76 5.78
CA ARG A 1 9.31 -14.54 5.63
C ARG A 1 7.90 -14.86 5.16
N LEU A 2 7.70 -15.80 4.23
CA LEU A 2 6.36 -16.15 3.71
C LEU A 2 5.58 -17.17 4.56
N TYR A 3 6.27 -17.98 5.37
CA TYR A 3 5.65 -19.06 6.16
C TYR A 3 5.54 -18.69 7.64
N PRO A 4 4.47 -19.15 8.34
CA PRO A 4 3.36 -19.92 7.78
C PRO A 4 2.43 -19.04 6.92
N LEU A 5 2.01 -19.57 5.77
CA LEU A 5 1.19 -18.84 4.80
C LEU A 5 -0.12 -18.34 5.42
N SER A 6 -0.70 -19.11 6.34
CA SER A 6 -1.93 -18.73 7.05
C SER A 6 -1.81 -17.37 7.74
N LYS A 7 -0.65 -17.07 8.37
CA LYS A 7 -0.43 -15.79 9.03
C LYS A 7 -0.31 -14.65 8.02
N THR A 8 0.38 -14.89 6.89
CA THR A 8 0.50 -13.90 5.82
C THR A 8 -0.86 -13.61 5.17
N TYR A 9 -1.67 -14.63 4.89
CA TYR A 9 -3.01 -14.46 4.34
C TYR A 9 -3.96 -13.77 5.33
N ALA A 10 -3.95 -14.15 6.61
CA ALA A 10 -4.78 -13.51 7.62
C ALA A 10 -4.46 -12.02 7.73
N HIS A 11 -3.17 -11.66 7.76
CA HIS A 11 -2.76 -10.27 7.76
C HIS A 11 -3.16 -9.53 6.48
N LEU A 12 -3.00 -10.16 5.31
CA LEU A 12 -3.43 -9.55 4.05
C LEU A 12 -4.93 -9.27 4.04
N LEU A 13 -5.75 -10.22 4.50
CA LEU A 13 -7.20 -10.05 4.58
C LEU A 13 -7.59 -8.91 5.53
N GLU A 14 -6.93 -8.82 6.68
CA GLU A 14 -7.13 -7.74 7.66
C GLU A 14 -6.83 -6.36 7.06
N GLU A 15 -5.74 -6.23 6.31
CA GLU A 15 -5.25 -4.93 5.80
C GLU A 15 -5.88 -4.48 4.47
N MET A 16 -6.64 -5.34 3.78
CA MET A 16 -7.17 -5.05 2.43
C MET A 16 -8.54 -4.36 2.40
N GLY A 17 -9.11 -3.98 3.56
CA GLY A 17 -10.39 -3.29 3.63
C GLY A 17 -10.42 -1.96 2.86
N TYR A 18 -9.36 -1.16 2.99
CA TYR A 18 -9.23 0.11 2.26
C TYR A 18 -9.24 -0.12 0.74
N PHE A 19 -8.47 -1.12 0.28
CA PHE A 19 -8.30 -1.46 -1.12
C PHE A 19 -9.63 -1.88 -1.75
N HIS A 20 -10.37 -2.75 -1.05
CA HIS A 20 -11.67 -3.21 -1.53
C HIS A 20 -12.70 -2.08 -1.63
N LEU A 21 -12.75 -1.18 -0.64
CA LEU A 21 -13.67 -0.03 -0.67
C LEU A 21 -13.31 0.95 -1.79
N GLN A 22 -12.03 1.29 -1.95
CA GLN A 22 -11.57 2.21 -2.99
C GLN A 22 -11.73 1.65 -4.40
N ALA A 23 -11.55 0.33 -4.57
CA ALA A 23 -11.73 -0.29 -5.87
C ALA A 23 -13.20 -0.42 -6.31
N SER A 24 -14.15 -0.30 -5.39
CA SER A 24 -15.58 -0.52 -5.68
C SER A 24 -16.43 0.75 -5.59
N LYS A 25 -16.17 1.61 -4.59
CA LYS A 25 -16.97 2.81 -4.27
C LYS A 25 -16.09 4.02 -3.89
N PRO A 26 -15.09 4.39 -4.72
CA PRO A 26 -14.16 5.47 -4.39
C PRO A 26 -14.87 6.81 -4.13
N ASP A 27 -15.85 7.14 -4.97
CA ASP A 27 -16.67 8.36 -4.85
C ASP A 27 -17.52 8.40 -3.58
N THR A 28 -17.93 7.25 -3.04
CA THR A 28 -18.73 7.21 -1.80
C THR A 28 -17.88 7.48 -0.57
N VAL A 29 -16.76 6.76 -0.42
CA VAL A 29 -15.84 6.99 0.70
C VAL A 29 -15.16 8.36 0.60
N GLY A 30 -14.86 8.80 -0.62
CA GLY A 30 -14.23 10.08 -0.90
C GLY A 30 -15.05 11.29 -0.47
N VAL A 31 -16.39 11.20 -0.45
CA VAL A 31 -17.24 12.29 0.08
C VAL A 31 -16.93 12.55 1.56
N ALA A 32 -16.90 11.49 2.38
CA ALA A 32 -16.65 11.64 3.82
C ALA A 32 -15.23 12.16 4.12
N LEU A 33 -14.25 11.74 3.32
CA LEU A 33 -12.85 12.12 3.51
C LEU A 33 -12.52 13.53 3.01
N ARG A 34 -13.29 14.07 2.06
CA ARG A 34 -13.15 15.47 1.63
C ARG A 34 -13.77 16.45 2.62
N ASP A 35 -14.85 16.06 3.27
CA ASP A 35 -15.58 16.94 4.19
C ASP A 35 -14.94 17.00 5.59
N SER A 36 -14.24 15.94 6.01
CA SER A 36 -13.64 15.84 7.34
C SER A 36 -12.11 15.78 7.30
N PRO A 37 -11.39 16.84 7.76
CA PRO A 37 -9.93 16.81 7.80
C PRO A 37 -9.41 15.77 8.81
N VAL A 38 -10.16 15.54 9.89
CA VAL A 38 -9.86 14.48 10.87
C VAL A 38 -10.05 13.11 10.25
N GLY A 39 -11.13 12.92 9.47
CA GLY A 39 -11.38 11.69 8.72
C GLY A 39 -10.28 11.39 7.71
N LEU A 40 -9.87 12.41 6.93
CA LEU A 40 -8.76 12.29 5.99
C LEU A 40 -7.45 11.90 6.69
N ALA A 41 -7.08 12.64 7.74
CA ALA A 41 -5.86 12.39 8.49
C ALA A 41 -5.86 10.97 9.08
N ALA A 42 -6.93 10.56 9.76
CA ALA A 42 -7.03 9.22 10.33
C ALA A 42 -6.87 8.13 9.25
N TYR A 43 -7.52 8.30 8.10
CA TYR A 43 -7.49 7.33 7.00
C TYR A 43 -6.10 7.17 6.36
N ILE A 44 -5.33 8.26 6.26
CA ILE A 44 -3.97 8.25 5.69
C ILE A 44 -2.94 7.80 6.74
N LEU A 45 -2.99 8.37 7.95
CA LEU A 45 -1.97 8.15 8.98
C LEU A 45 -1.97 6.72 9.52
N GLU A 46 -3.11 6.03 9.51
CA GLU A 46 -3.16 4.61 9.85
C GLU A 46 -2.23 3.78 8.93
N LYS A 47 -2.11 4.14 7.64
CA LYS A 47 -1.20 3.46 6.71
C LYS A 47 0.26 3.71 7.06
N PHE A 48 0.62 4.95 7.43
CA PHE A 48 1.96 5.25 7.93
C PHE A 48 2.29 4.47 9.21
N ALA A 49 1.32 4.24 10.09
CA ALA A 49 1.52 3.41 11.28
C ALA A 49 1.83 1.95 10.90
N VAL A 50 0.87 1.28 10.24
CA VAL A 50 0.88 -0.18 10.07
C VAL A 50 1.84 -0.64 8.98
N TRP A 51 2.00 0.12 7.88
CA TRP A 51 2.91 -0.25 6.79
C TRP A 51 4.38 0.03 7.12
N THR A 52 4.66 0.87 8.12
CA THR A 52 6.02 1.06 8.64
C THR A 52 6.42 -0.09 9.55
N LYS A 53 5.52 -0.51 10.44
CA LYS A 53 5.71 -1.67 11.31
C LYS A 53 4.37 -2.24 11.71
N LYS A 54 4.14 -3.51 11.42
CA LYS A 54 2.82 -4.16 11.60
C LYS A 54 2.33 -4.13 13.04
N ASP A 55 3.26 -4.19 14.00
CA ASP A 55 2.95 -4.17 15.43
C ASP A 55 2.48 -2.80 15.93
N ASN A 56 2.66 -1.73 15.15
CA ASN A 56 2.23 -0.39 15.55
C ASN A 56 0.72 -0.29 15.79
N LYS A 57 -0.07 -1.16 15.17
CA LYS A 57 -1.53 -1.24 15.40
C LYS A 57 -1.93 -1.59 16.83
N PHE A 58 -1.01 -2.15 17.62
CA PHE A 58 -1.24 -2.48 19.03
C PHE A 58 -0.81 -1.36 19.99
N LEU A 59 -0.26 -0.27 19.47
CA LEU A 59 0.13 0.90 20.25
C LEU A 59 -1.04 1.88 20.31
N ALA A 60 -1.26 2.50 21.48
CA ALA A 60 -2.34 3.46 21.68
C ALA A 60 -2.21 4.72 20.80
N ASP A 61 -0.97 5.10 20.47
CA ASP A 61 -0.62 6.24 19.62
C ASP A 61 -0.34 5.84 18.15
N GLY A 62 -0.49 4.56 17.80
CA GLY A 62 -0.12 4.03 16.48
C GLY A 62 1.38 4.10 16.17
N GLY A 63 2.24 4.51 17.11
CA GLY A 63 3.68 4.60 16.93
C GLY A 63 4.16 5.47 15.76
N ILE A 64 3.34 6.38 15.24
CA ILE A 64 3.63 7.16 14.03
C ILE A 64 4.83 8.10 14.20
N GLU A 65 5.00 8.66 15.39
CA GLU A 65 6.11 9.57 15.72
C GLU A 65 7.45 8.86 15.98
N LYS A 66 7.46 7.51 16.00
CA LYS A 66 8.71 6.74 16.19
C LYS A 66 9.66 6.84 15.00
N LYS A 67 9.11 7.12 13.80
CA LYS A 67 9.85 7.11 12.53
C LYS A 67 9.77 8.44 11.79
N PHE A 68 8.63 9.12 11.87
CA PHE A 68 8.38 10.37 11.14
C PHE A 68 8.09 11.50 12.12
N SER A 69 8.42 12.73 11.74
CA SER A 69 7.91 13.88 12.47
C SER A 69 6.43 14.09 12.13
N LEU A 70 5.66 14.68 13.06
CA LEU A 70 4.27 15.01 12.79
C LEU A 70 4.13 16.00 11.62
N THR A 71 5.10 16.90 11.44
CA THR A 71 5.14 17.83 10.31
C THR A 71 5.24 17.09 8.97
N ASP A 72 6.15 16.13 8.84
CA ASP A 72 6.30 15.37 7.57
C ASP A 72 5.01 14.60 7.22
N LEU A 73 4.36 14.04 8.23
CA LEU A 73 3.10 13.32 8.08
C LEU A 73 1.98 14.27 7.64
N LEU A 74 1.88 15.44 8.28
CA LEU A 74 0.88 16.44 7.95
C LEU A 74 1.14 17.09 6.58
N ASP A 75 2.40 17.25 6.15
CA ASP A 75 2.71 17.73 4.81
C ASP A 75 2.10 16.80 3.75
N ASN A 76 2.18 15.48 3.95
CA ASN A 76 1.53 14.51 3.07
C ASN A 76 0.00 14.64 3.09
N VAL A 77 -0.61 14.68 4.29
CA VAL A 77 -2.07 14.85 4.44
C VAL A 77 -2.54 16.15 3.80
N MET A 78 -1.77 17.23 3.95
CA MET A 78 -2.09 18.54 3.39
C MET A 78 -2.08 18.55 1.88
N ILE A 79 -1.20 17.78 1.21
CA ILE A 79 -1.26 17.61 -0.25
C ILE A 79 -2.64 17.09 -0.66
N TYR A 80 -3.19 16.08 0.02
CA TYR A 80 -4.52 15.55 -0.29
C TYR A 80 -5.64 16.55 0.06
N TRP A 81 -5.53 17.21 1.21
CA TRP A 81 -6.54 18.15 1.71
C TRP A 81 -6.68 19.38 0.81
N VAL A 82 -5.58 20.10 0.55
CA VAL A 82 -5.64 21.38 -0.16
C VAL A 82 -5.94 21.23 -1.65
N THR A 83 -5.67 20.07 -2.22
CA THR A 83 -5.93 19.78 -3.64
C THR A 83 -7.28 19.10 -3.88
N ASP A 84 -8.03 18.79 -2.81
CA ASP A 84 -9.27 18.02 -2.86
C ASP A 84 -9.16 16.68 -3.64
N SER A 85 -7.97 16.06 -3.59
CA SER A 85 -7.61 14.97 -4.50
C SER A 85 -7.82 13.57 -3.94
N ILE A 86 -8.34 13.42 -2.72
CA ILE A 86 -8.52 12.10 -2.11
C ILE A 86 -9.49 11.22 -2.89
N THR A 87 -10.54 11.78 -3.49
CA THR A 87 -11.49 10.99 -4.28
C THR A 87 -10.88 10.58 -5.62
N THR A 88 -10.17 11.49 -6.30
CA THR A 88 -9.56 11.22 -7.60
C THR A 88 -8.38 10.26 -7.49
N SER A 89 -7.62 10.29 -6.39
CA SER A 89 -6.57 9.30 -6.13
C SER A 89 -7.14 7.88 -5.96
N MET A 90 -8.29 7.74 -5.30
CA MET A 90 -8.94 6.44 -5.05
C MET A 90 -9.53 5.83 -6.32
N ARG A 91 -9.96 6.63 -7.30
CA ARG A 91 -10.50 6.11 -8.58
C ARG A 91 -9.50 5.23 -9.32
N LEU A 92 -8.19 5.45 -9.14
CA LEU A 92 -7.16 4.59 -9.73
C LEU A 92 -7.32 3.12 -9.31
N TYR A 93 -7.78 2.85 -8.09
CA TYR A 93 -8.03 1.47 -7.62
C TYR A 93 -9.19 0.83 -8.40
N ALA A 94 -10.27 1.58 -8.62
CA ALA A 94 -11.43 1.10 -9.38
C ALA A 94 -11.06 0.82 -10.85
N GLU A 95 -10.33 1.73 -11.49
CA GLU A 95 -9.86 1.56 -12.86
C GLU A 95 -8.87 0.41 -13.00
N SER A 96 -7.98 0.22 -12.01
CA SER A 96 -6.98 -0.86 -12.03
C SER A 96 -7.61 -2.25 -11.87
N LEU A 97 -8.76 -2.35 -11.19
CA LEU A 97 -9.52 -3.60 -11.04
C LEU A 97 -10.66 -3.75 -12.06
N ALA A 98 -10.83 -2.79 -12.97
CA ALA A 98 -11.83 -2.90 -14.02
C ALA A 98 -11.54 -4.09 -14.94
N ILE A 99 -12.60 -4.76 -15.41
CA ILE A 99 -12.50 -6.00 -16.19
C ILE A 99 -11.67 -5.81 -17.45
N ASN A 100 -11.83 -4.68 -18.14
CA ASN A 100 -11.03 -4.31 -19.30
C ASN A 100 -9.54 -4.25 -18.97
N GLN A 101 -9.17 -3.63 -17.84
CA GLN A 101 -7.78 -3.52 -17.41
C GLN A 101 -7.19 -4.88 -17.02
N TRP A 102 -7.94 -5.69 -16.25
CA TRP A 102 -7.53 -7.05 -15.88
C TRP A 102 -7.40 -7.98 -17.09
N SER A 103 -8.25 -7.80 -18.11
CA SER A 103 -8.24 -8.63 -19.32
C SER A 103 -6.96 -8.47 -20.16
N LEU A 104 -6.18 -7.41 -19.93
CA LEU A 104 -4.86 -7.23 -20.57
C LEU A 104 -3.85 -8.29 -20.12
N GLY A 105 -4.09 -8.98 -19.00
CA GLY A 105 -3.23 -10.08 -18.53
C GLY A 105 -1.80 -9.65 -18.25
N MET A 106 -1.60 -8.39 -17.82
CA MET A 106 -0.29 -7.79 -17.63
C MET A 106 0.58 -8.60 -16.68
N GLU A 107 0.01 -9.28 -15.69
CA GLU A 107 0.69 -10.17 -14.75
C GLU A 107 1.39 -11.36 -15.44
N LYS A 108 0.92 -11.78 -16.61
CA LYS A 108 1.46 -12.93 -17.37
C LYS A 108 2.54 -12.54 -18.36
N ILE A 109 2.70 -11.25 -18.68
CA ILE A 109 3.65 -10.77 -19.69
C ILE A 109 5.01 -10.50 -19.01
N PRO A 110 6.09 -11.23 -19.34
CA PRO A 110 7.40 -10.97 -18.75
C PRO A 110 7.96 -9.60 -19.18
N ALA A 111 8.58 -8.88 -18.25
CA ALA A 111 9.24 -7.61 -18.53
C ALA A 111 10.74 -7.85 -18.81
N ASN A 112 11.13 -7.71 -20.08
CA ASN A 112 12.49 -7.96 -20.58
C ASN A 112 13.39 -6.71 -20.49
N VAL A 113 13.39 -6.06 -19.34
CA VAL A 113 14.25 -4.91 -19.03
C VAL A 113 15.04 -5.19 -17.76
N PRO A 114 16.24 -4.63 -17.58
CA PRO A 114 16.98 -4.73 -16.32
C PRO A 114 16.16 -4.20 -15.14
N VAL A 115 15.92 -5.03 -14.12
CA VAL A 115 15.15 -4.66 -12.92
C VAL A 115 15.98 -4.85 -11.65
N ALA A 116 15.80 -3.97 -10.67
CA ALA A 116 16.26 -4.13 -9.30
C ALA A 116 15.06 -4.16 -8.35
N CYS A 117 15.11 -4.98 -7.31
CA CYS A 117 14.05 -5.08 -6.31
C CYS A 117 14.62 -5.06 -4.88
N THR A 118 13.98 -4.29 -4.00
CA THR A 118 14.31 -4.19 -2.58
C THR A 118 13.14 -4.75 -1.78
N ALA A 119 13.38 -5.81 -0.99
CA ALA A 119 12.38 -6.46 -0.17
C ALA A 119 12.57 -6.10 1.31
N ALA A 120 12.00 -4.94 1.70
CA ALA A 120 12.00 -4.43 3.07
C ALA A 120 11.37 -5.43 4.06
N PRO A 121 11.80 -5.44 5.34
CA PRO A 121 11.33 -6.42 6.33
C PRO A 121 9.84 -6.30 6.68
N GLU A 122 9.30 -5.07 6.71
CA GLU A 122 7.92 -4.78 7.13
C GLU A 122 6.93 -4.66 5.96
N GLU A 123 7.39 -4.95 4.73
CA GLU A 123 6.55 -4.92 3.52
C GLU A 123 5.28 -5.79 3.70
N ILE A 124 4.15 -5.28 3.19
CA ILE A 124 2.83 -5.89 3.33
C ILE A 124 2.84 -7.28 2.68
N ALA A 125 3.33 -7.34 1.44
CA ALA A 125 3.39 -8.55 0.62
C ALA A 125 4.84 -8.87 0.22
N TYR A 126 5.45 -9.81 0.95
CA TYR A 126 6.76 -10.33 0.58
C TYR A 126 6.68 -11.24 -0.65
N THR A 127 7.46 -10.93 -1.69
CA THR A 127 7.57 -11.79 -2.88
C THR A 127 8.96 -12.43 -2.94
N PRO A 128 9.10 -13.77 -2.94
CA PRO A 128 10.41 -14.41 -3.03
C PRO A 128 11.04 -14.20 -4.41
N ARG A 129 12.39 -14.18 -4.46
CA ARG A 129 13.17 -14.02 -5.70
C ARG A 129 12.71 -14.93 -6.84
N ALA A 130 12.42 -16.20 -6.51
CA ALA A 130 11.98 -17.18 -7.50
C ALA A 130 10.66 -16.79 -8.18
N ALA A 131 9.71 -16.21 -7.44
CA ALA A 131 8.46 -15.72 -8.01
C ALA A 131 8.68 -14.44 -8.83
N LEU A 132 9.55 -13.53 -8.37
CA LEU A 132 9.89 -12.31 -9.13
C LEU A 132 10.50 -12.62 -10.50
N LEU A 133 11.33 -13.66 -10.61
CA LEU A 133 11.95 -14.05 -11.88
C LEU A 133 10.95 -14.49 -12.95
N LEU A 134 9.74 -14.92 -12.57
CA LEU A 134 8.68 -15.24 -13.53
C LEU A 134 8.18 -13.99 -14.27
N LYS A 135 8.11 -12.85 -13.57
CA LYS A 135 7.66 -11.57 -14.13
C LYS A 135 8.83 -10.75 -14.67
N PHE A 136 10.00 -10.84 -14.04
CA PHE A 136 11.20 -10.04 -14.34
C PHE A 136 12.41 -10.97 -14.59
N PRO A 137 12.55 -11.53 -15.81
CA PRO A 137 13.66 -12.44 -16.12
C PRO A 137 15.04 -11.80 -16.00
N GLN A 138 15.14 -10.48 -16.24
CA GLN A 138 16.37 -9.70 -16.13
C GLN A 138 16.52 -9.00 -14.77
N LEU A 139 16.26 -9.72 -13.67
CA LEU A 139 16.45 -9.20 -12.31
C LEU A 139 17.95 -9.12 -11.97
N VAL A 140 18.51 -7.92 -12.05
CA VAL A 140 19.93 -7.62 -11.83
C VAL A 140 20.28 -7.58 -10.34
N HIS A 141 19.37 -7.05 -9.50
CA HIS A 141 19.62 -6.89 -8.08
C HIS A 141 18.40 -7.27 -7.24
N TYR A 142 18.61 -7.99 -6.15
CA TYR A 142 17.58 -8.32 -5.19
C TYR A 142 18.12 -8.23 -3.76
N THR A 143 17.63 -7.26 -3.00
CA THR A 143 18.22 -6.89 -1.71
C THR A 143 17.23 -6.93 -0.56
N HIS A 144 17.72 -7.41 0.57
CA HIS A 144 17.03 -7.43 1.85
C HIS A 144 17.67 -6.42 2.79
N PRO A 145 17.19 -5.17 2.84
CA PRO A 145 17.72 -4.21 3.79
C PRO A 145 17.42 -4.68 5.22
N PRO A 146 18.29 -4.35 6.19
CA PRO A 146 18.11 -4.78 7.58
C PRO A 146 16.92 -4.08 8.26
N ARG A 147 16.47 -2.94 7.73
CA ARG A 147 15.37 -2.11 8.28
C ARG A 147 14.52 -1.52 7.15
N GLY A 148 13.27 -1.19 7.48
CA GLY A 148 12.36 -0.31 6.74
C GLY A 148 12.21 1.01 7.48
#